data_AF-A0AAV2YL40-F1
#
_entry.id   AF-A0AAV2YL40-F1
#
_cell.length_a   1.000
_cell.length_b   1.000
_cell.length_c   1.000
_cell.angle_alpha   90.00
_cell.angle_beta   90.00
_cell.angle_gamma   90.00
#
_symmetry.space_group_name_H-M   'P 1'
#
loop_
_entity.id
_entity.type
_entity.pdbx_description
1 polymer ?
#
loop_
_entity_poly.entity_id
_entity_poly.type
_entity_poly.pdbx_seq_one_letter_code
_entity_poly.pdbx_strand_id
1 'polypeptide(L)'
;MLGGDGYPCWLAGWLAGYVDVLSVEDGKRCLVCGTDLEDRTAGRQTDPQDTLPFGLGLPGLPGSATPNDFNTHDLRNLVLRLFSEIGGQASDNDARRPASQSAITKLGSFTADQASTIEVAAIVQGIKGEVIAIPANFGPCHSVADCTIVLGDPIDGAQNFANASLVKGSIVVLDRGAVTFAQKVIRAQKAGAVAVIIIQNVDVWPYTMTDSKGESAGLTIPAFMMSMKQGQGFVDFLRSKLTTSQAVRGEILVRKDARECVICQVEMAIGMQVTRMPCQHLFHTDCLHEWFKVGNSCPICRVEIPAERPSHSATSALNAQERGDFAWSDWFG
;
A
#
# COMPACT_ATOMS: atom_id res chain seq x y z
N MET A 1 9.18 -43.20 0.79
CA MET A 1 10.47 -42.48 0.81
C MET A 1 10.19 -41.05 0.40
N LEU A 2 10.46 -40.09 1.32
CA LEU A 2 10.53 -38.62 1.17
C LEU A 2 9.20 -37.92 0.78
N GLY A 3 8.51 -37.08 1.57
CA GLY A 3 8.92 -36.11 2.62
C GLY A 3 9.12 -34.73 1.97
N GLY A 4 8.16 -33.80 2.02
CA GLY A 4 8.04 -32.68 2.99
C GLY A 4 7.82 -31.36 2.18
N ASP A 5 7.17 -30.27 2.62
CA ASP A 5 6.56 -29.91 3.89
C ASP A 5 5.45 -28.87 3.63
N GLY A 6 4.29 -29.09 4.23
CA GLY A 6 3.22 -28.10 4.35
C GLY A 6 3.51 -27.16 5.52
N TYR A 7 3.27 -25.87 5.32
CA TYR A 7 3.39 -24.87 6.38
C TYR A 7 2.40 -25.17 7.51
N PRO A 8 2.84 -25.25 8.79
CA PRO A 8 1.94 -25.50 9.91
C PRO A 8 1.08 -24.26 10.23
N CYS A 9 -0.21 -24.49 10.47
CA CYS A 9 -1.27 -23.49 10.77
C CYS A 9 -1.02 -22.58 12.00
N TRP A 10 0.13 -22.66 12.66
CA TRP A 10 0.45 -21.86 13.84
C TRP A 10 1.03 -20.49 13.46
N LEU A 11 1.45 -20.30 12.19
CA LEU A 11 1.97 -19.03 11.69
C LEU A 11 0.87 -17.99 11.37
N ALA A 12 -0.39 -18.42 11.24
CA ALA A 12 -1.51 -17.54 10.90
C ALA A 12 -2.05 -16.72 12.10
N GLY A 13 -1.71 -17.10 13.33
CA GLY A 13 -2.17 -16.42 14.54
C GLY A 13 -1.41 -15.14 14.90
N TRP A 14 -0.28 -14.85 14.24
CA TRP A 14 0.58 -13.71 14.59
C TRP A 14 0.35 -12.45 13.74
N LEU A 15 -0.52 -12.52 12.72
CA LEU A 15 -0.86 -11.39 11.84
C LEU A 15 -2.24 -10.77 12.10
N ALA A 16 -3.04 -11.33 13.02
CA ALA A 16 -4.37 -10.80 13.33
C ALA A 16 -4.46 -10.48 14.83
N GLY A 17 -4.27 -9.20 15.17
CA GLY A 17 -4.79 -8.67 16.41
C GLY A 17 -6.32 -8.62 16.34
N TYR A 18 -6.97 -9.08 17.41
CA TYR A 18 -8.40 -8.99 17.74
C TYR A 18 -9.43 -9.93 17.04
N VAL A 19 -9.74 -11.02 17.78
CA VAL A 19 -11.06 -11.53 18.23
C VAL A 19 -12.15 -12.00 17.21
N ASP A 20 -12.58 -13.26 17.44
CA ASP A 20 -13.87 -13.91 17.18
C ASP A 20 -14.49 -13.89 15.78
N VAL A 21 -14.05 -14.77 14.88
CA VAL A 21 -14.95 -15.33 13.86
C VAL A 21 -14.54 -16.74 13.47
N LEU A 22 -14.85 -17.79 14.25
CA LEU A 22 -14.93 -19.18 13.73
C LEU A 22 -15.70 -20.11 14.70
N SER A 23 -17.04 -20.03 14.73
CA SER A 23 -17.85 -21.16 15.19
C SER A 23 -19.08 -21.33 14.31
N VAL A 24 -19.25 -22.52 13.74
CA VAL A 24 -20.55 -23.03 13.31
C VAL A 24 -21.11 -23.88 14.47
N GLU A 25 -22.41 -24.11 14.53
CA GLU A 25 -23.14 -24.71 15.68
C GLU A 25 -22.55 -26.03 16.25
N ASP A 26 -21.65 -26.73 15.56
CA ASP A 26 -20.94 -27.92 16.04
C ASP A 26 -19.44 -27.73 16.39
N GLY A 27 -18.91 -26.50 16.38
CA GLY A 27 -17.67 -26.09 17.06
C GLY A 27 -16.33 -26.75 16.70
N LYS A 28 -16.28 -27.72 15.77
CA LYS A 28 -15.12 -28.62 15.62
C LYS A 28 -14.44 -28.64 14.25
N ARG A 29 -14.67 -27.65 13.38
CA ARG A 29 -14.10 -27.68 12.01
C ARG A 29 -13.62 -26.31 11.51
N CYS A 30 -12.40 -26.27 10.97
CA CYS A 30 -11.80 -25.03 10.44
C CYS A 30 -12.38 -24.67 9.05
N LEU A 31 -12.91 -23.46 8.87
CA LEU A 31 -13.49 -23.02 7.60
C LEU A 31 -12.47 -22.68 6.50
N VAL A 32 -11.19 -22.52 6.83
CA VAL A 32 -10.14 -22.17 5.87
C VAL A 32 -9.53 -23.42 5.21
N CYS A 33 -9.37 -24.51 5.96
CA CYS A 33 -8.74 -25.74 5.46
C CYS A 33 -9.61 -26.99 5.54
N GLY A 34 -10.78 -26.95 6.19
CA GLY A 34 -11.74 -28.05 6.25
C GLY A 34 -11.38 -29.20 7.20
N THR A 35 -10.27 -29.10 7.94
CA THR A 35 -9.78 -30.12 8.88
C THR A 35 -10.52 -30.04 10.22
N ASP A 36 -10.85 -31.20 10.79
CA ASP A 36 -11.50 -31.32 12.11
C ASP A 36 -10.51 -31.03 13.24
N LEU A 37 -10.94 -30.25 14.23
CA LEU A 37 -10.18 -29.90 15.44
C LEU A 37 -10.46 -30.97 16.51
N GLU A 38 -9.58 -31.96 16.63
CA GLU A 38 -9.66 -32.94 17.72
C GLU A 38 -9.22 -32.30 19.06
N ASP A 39 -10.02 -32.56 20.10
CA ASP A 39 -9.89 -32.06 21.47
C ASP A 39 -8.50 -32.35 22.06
N ARG A 40 -7.66 -31.32 22.24
CA ARG A 40 -6.36 -31.41 22.93
C ARG A 40 -6.48 -31.39 24.46
N THR A 41 -7.46 -32.09 25.03
CA THR A 41 -7.65 -32.16 26.49
C THR A 41 -7.55 -33.56 27.10
N ALA A 42 -7.09 -34.58 26.37
CA ALA A 42 -6.86 -35.90 26.98
C ALA A 42 -5.48 -36.49 26.65
N GLY A 43 -4.66 -36.66 27.69
CA GLY A 43 -3.60 -37.67 27.73
C GLY A 43 -2.17 -37.19 27.48
N ARG A 44 -1.55 -36.53 28.48
CA ARG A 44 -0.08 -36.61 28.63
C ARG A 44 0.22 -37.52 29.82
N GLN A 45 0.45 -38.80 29.53
CA GLN A 45 1.15 -39.71 30.43
C GLN A 45 2.57 -39.20 30.64
N THR A 46 3.01 -39.15 31.90
CA THR A 46 4.35 -38.78 32.33
C THR A 46 5.32 -39.92 32.06
N ASP A 47 6.33 -39.69 31.21
CA ASP A 47 7.50 -40.58 31.06
C ASP A 47 8.69 -39.97 31.86
N PRO A 48 9.28 -40.67 32.84
CA PRO A 48 10.24 -40.10 33.79
C PRO A 48 11.70 -40.09 33.29
N GLN A 49 11.98 -39.70 32.04
CA GLN A 49 13.36 -39.58 31.53
C GLN A 49 13.70 -38.30 30.73
N ASP A 50 12.82 -37.30 30.67
CA ASP A 50 13.18 -35.98 30.11
C ASP A 50 13.66 -35.01 31.20
N THR A 51 14.82 -35.30 31.77
CA THR A 51 15.61 -34.27 32.47
C THR A 51 16.25 -33.35 31.43
N LEU A 52 15.67 -32.16 31.24
CA LEU A 52 16.33 -31.06 30.53
C LEU A 52 17.61 -30.64 31.29
N PRO A 53 18.75 -30.37 30.61
CA PRO A 53 19.95 -29.89 31.27
C PRO A 53 19.79 -28.40 31.59
N PHE A 54 19.12 -28.09 32.70
CA PHE A 54 19.22 -26.76 33.30
C PHE A 54 20.54 -26.67 34.07
N GLY A 55 21.56 -26.19 33.37
CA GLY A 55 22.90 -26.00 33.91
C GLY A 55 23.67 -24.94 33.14
N LEU A 56 23.06 -23.78 32.85
CA LEU A 56 23.82 -22.59 32.50
C LEU A 56 24.00 -21.74 33.75
N GLY A 57 25.05 -22.06 34.51
CA GLY A 57 25.60 -21.15 35.50
C GLY A 57 26.20 -19.94 34.80
N LEU A 58 25.47 -18.82 34.80
CA LEU A 58 26.07 -17.51 34.58
C LEU A 58 26.78 -17.09 35.87
N PRO A 59 28.09 -16.75 35.82
CA PRO A 59 28.80 -16.30 37.02
C PRO A 59 28.29 -14.91 37.42
N GLY A 60 27.71 -14.79 38.62
CA GLY A 60 27.49 -13.48 39.27
C GLY A 60 26.09 -13.15 39.83
N LEU A 61 25.12 -14.06 39.81
CA LEU A 61 23.82 -13.81 40.45
C LEU A 61 23.71 -14.54 41.79
N PRO A 62 23.49 -13.84 42.93
CA PRO A 62 23.14 -14.49 44.18
C PRO A 62 21.77 -15.19 44.02
N GLY A 63 21.75 -16.48 44.33
CA GLY A 63 20.59 -17.34 44.16
C GLY A 63 19.44 -17.02 45.13
N SER A 64 18.25 -17.49 44.72
CA SER A 64 16.94 -17.45 45.40
C SER A 64 16.14 -16.15 45.25
N ALA A 65 15.35 -16.08 44.18
CA ALA A 65 14.17 -15.21 44.10
C ALA A 65 12.97 -16.05 43.65
N THR A 66 11.85 -15.92 44.35
CA THR A 66 10.59 -16.61 44.08
C THR A 66 9.71 -15.78 43.15
N PRO A 67 8.63 -16.31 42.55
CA PRO A 67 7.87 -15.64 41.47
C PRO A 67 7.26 -14.27 41.81
N ASN A 68 7.20 -13.89 43.09
CA ASN A 68 6.69 -12.60 43.56
C ASN A 68 7.74 -11.47 43.61
N ASP A 69 9.00 -11.75 43.26
CA ASP A 69 10.10 -10.79 43.45
C ASP A 69 10.38 -9.90 42.22
N PHE A 70 9.58 -10.02 41.14
CA PHE A 70 9.80 -9.24 39.92
C PHE A 70 9.02 -7.92 39.96
N ASN A 71 9.75 -6.81 40.09
CA ASN A 71 9.19 -5.47 39.90
C ASN A 71 9.01 -5.20 38.39
N THR A 72 8.12 -4.26 38.03
CA THR A 72 7.89 -3.78 36.66
C THR A 72 9.18 -3.37 35.93
N HIS A 73 10.20 -2.98 36.67
CA HIS A 73 11.53 -2.67 36.14
C HIS A 73 12.31 -3.90 35.65
N ASP A 74 12.20 -5.02 36.35
CA ASP A 74 12.87 -6.28 35.98
C ASP A 74 12.16 -6.93 34.79
N LEU A 75 10.83 -6.85 34.74
CA LEU A 75 10.04 -7.26 33.58
C LEU A 75 10.38 -6.41 32.35
N ARG A 76 10.53 -5.10 32.49
CA ARG A 76 10.97 -4.21 31.40
C ARG A 76 12.35 -4.60 30.89
N ASN A 77 13.30 -4.90 31.77
CA ASN A 77 14.65 -5.28 31.37
C ASN A 77 14.70 -6.67 30.71
N LEU A 78 13.84 -7.59 31.14
CA LEU A 78 13.71 -8.91 30.51
C LEU A 78 13.08 -8.81 29.11
N VAL A 79 12.05 -7.95 28.95
CA VAL A 79 11.44 -7.65 27.65
C VAL A 79 12.44 -6.98 26.70
N LEU A 80 13.25 -6.03 27.17
CA LEU A 80 14.29 -5.39 26.36
C LEU A 80 15.39 -6.37 25.93
N ARG A 81 15.74 -7.35 26.78
CA ARG A 81 16.68 -8.42 26.42
C ARG A 81 16.09 -9.41 25.42
N LEU A 82 14.82 -9.81 25.59
CA LEU A 82 14.12 -10.64 24.59
C LEU A 82 14.01 -9.93 23.24
N PHE A 83 13.75 -8.62 23.20
CA PHE A 83 13.77 -7.84 21.96
C PHE A 83 15.17 -7.82 21.31
N SER A 84 16.24 -7.91 22.10
CA SER A 84 17.62 -8.03 21.61
C SER A 84 17.99 -9.44 21.13
N GLU A 85 17.32 -10.50 21.61
CA GLU A 85 17.60 -11.89 21.23
C GLU A 85 16.73 -12.38 20.06
N ILE A 86 15.51 -11.83 19.90
CA ILE A 86 14.65 -12.08 18.73
C ILE A 86 15.14 -11.29 17.49
N GLY A 87 15.91 -10.22 17.70
CA GLY A 87 16.72 -9.60 16.66
C GLY A 87 18.00 -10.40 16.44
N GLY A 88 18.07 -11.18 15.36
CA GLY A 88 19.27 -11.91 14.98
C GLY A 88 20.52 -11.02 15.04
N GLN A 89 21.65 -11.62 15.41
CA GLN A 89 22.97 -10.99 15.59
C GLN A 89 23.17 -9.77 14.69
N ALA A 90 23.02 -8.59 15.29
CA ALA A 90 23.27 -7.32 14.64
C ALA A 90 24.74 -7.25 14.23
N SER A 91 25.01 -7.49 12.94
CA SER A 91 26.17 -6.86 12.31
C SER A 91 25.97 -5.35 12.40
N ASP A 92 27.05 -4.57 12.54
CA ASP A 92 27.11 -3.10 12.65
C ASP A 92 26.28 -2.29 11.61
N ASN A 93 25.65 -2.96 10.63
CA ASN A 93 24.74 -2.38 9.65
C ASN A 93 23.28 -2.23 10.11
N ASP A 94 22.88 -2.80 11.26
CA ASP A 94 21.45 -2.88 11.68
C ASP A 94 21.04 -1.86 12.76
N ALA A 95 21.90 -0.88 13.05
CA ALA A 95 21.49 0.26 13.85
C ALA A 95 20.45 1.06 13.04
N ARG A 96 19.21 1.17 13.55
CA ARG A 96 18.21 2.11 13.00
C ARG A 96 18.82 3.51 13.08
N ARG A 97 19.36 3.98 11.96
CA ARG A 97 19.98 5.29 11.87
C ARG A 97 18.89 6.31 11.52
N PRO A 98 18.90 7.50 12.13
CA PRO A 98 18.00 8.57 11.72
C PRO A 98 18.16 8.88 10.23
N ALA A 99 17.08 9.27 9.58
CA ALA A 99 17.18 9.76 8.20
C ALA A 99 17.92 11.10 8.17
N SER A 100 18.74 11.33 7.14
CA SER A 100 19.40 12.61 6.97
C SER A 100 18.40 13.73 6.76
N GLN A 101 18.63 14.89 7.41
CA GLN A 101 17.79 16.07 7.21
C GLN A 101 17.67 16.45 5.72
N SER A 102 18.74 16.27 4.95
CA SER A 102 18.72 16.50 3.50
C SER A 102 17.79 15.56 2.73
N ALA A 103 17.66 14.31 3.19
CA ALA A 103 16.72 13.34 2.62
C ALA A 103 15.28 13.68 3.01
N ILE A 104 15.04 14.01 4.29
CA ILE A 104 13.72 14.40 4.80
C ILE A 104 13.20 15.64 4.04
N THR A 105 14.02 16.69 3.89
CA THR A 105 13.63 17.91 3.15
C THR A 105 13.34 17.64 1.66
N LYS A 106 13.91 16.58 1.09
CA LYS A 106 13.64 16.17 -0.29
C LYS A 106 12.36 15.33 -0.43
N LEU A 107 11.80 14.84 0.68
CA LEU A 107 10.50 14.20 0.65
C LEU A 107 9.43 15.25 0.35
N GLY A 108 8.72 15.07 -0.76
CA GLY A 108 7.62 15.96 -1.13
C GLY A 108 6.54 15.91 -0.06
N SER A 109 6.41 17.02 0.69
CA SER A 109 5.28 17.27 1.59
C SER A 109 4.30 18.18 0.88
N PHE A 110 3.01 17.85 0.96
CA PHE A 110 1.97 18.59 0.28
C PHE A 110 0.68 18.55 1.09
N THR A 111 -0.20 19.50 0.80
CA THR A 111 -1.54 19.53 1.39
C THR A 111 -2.39 18.46 0.72
N ALA A 112 -2.93 17.56 1.54
CA ALA A 112 -3.76 16.45 1.10
C ALA A 112 -4.95 16.98 0.29
N ASP A 113 -5.07 16.52 -0.94
CA ASP A 113 -6.18 16.77 -1.85
C ASP A 113 -7.08 15.53 -1.97
N GLN A 114 -8.12 15.64 -2.80
CA GLN A 114 -9.04 14.55 -3.08
C GLN A 114 -8.34 13.25 -3.51
N ALA A 115 -7.31 13.33 -4.36
CA ALA A 115 -6.62 12.14 -4.86
C ALA A 115 -5.66 11.50 -3.84
N SER A 116 -5.24 12.27 -2.85
CA SER A 116 -4.37 11.78 -1.78
C SER A 116 -5.13 11.12 -0.64
N THR A 117 -6.44 11.34 -0.52
CA THR A 117 -7.28 10.90 0.62
C THR A 117 -8.29 9.82 0.20
N ILE A 118 -8.70 9.83 -1.07
CA ILE A 118 -9.69 8.90 -1.60
C ILE A 118 -9.03 7.70 -2.27
N GLU A 119 -9.58 6.51 -2.01
CA GLU A 119 -9.34 5.34 -2.84
C GLU A 119 -10.48 5.14 -3.83
N VAL A 120 -10.12 4.88 -5.09
CA VAL A 120 -11.09 4.58 -6.14
C VAL A 120 -10.79 3.22 -6.74
N ALA A 121 -11.83 2.39 -6.80
CA ALA A 121 -11.79 1.07 -7.40
C ALA A 121 -12.84 0.97 -8.51
N ALA A 122 -12.43 0.54 -9.69
CA ALA A 122 -13.35 0.08 -10.73
C ALA A 122 -13.53 -1.43 -10.62
N ILE A 123 -14.78 -1.87 -10.48
CA ILE A 123 -15.16 -3.28 -10.41
C ILE A 123 -15.86 -3.62 -11.72
N VAL A 124 -15.29 -4.55 -12.48
CA VAL A 124 -15.72 -4.83 -13.85
C VAL A 124 -16.09 -6.29 -13.99
N GLN A 125 -17.27 -6.55 -14.53
CA GLN A 125 -17.74 -7.90 -14.77
C GLN A 125 -16.80 -8.64 -15.73
N GLY A 126 -16.25 -9.76 -15.28
CA GLY A 126 -15.30 -10.58 -16.04
C GLY A 126 -13.82 -10.28 -15.76
N ILE A 127 -13.50 -9.26 -14.95
CA ILE A 127 -12.16 -9.02 -14.42
C ILE A 127 -12.15 -9.41 -12.95
N LYS A 128 -11.15 -10.20 -12.53
CA LYS A 128 -11.00 -10.59 -11.12
C LYS A 128 -10.35 -9.46 -10.33
N GLY A 129 -10.98 -9.07 -9.23
CA GLY A 129 -10.47 -8.07 -8.30
C GLY A 129 -10.85 -6.62 -8.67
N GLU A 130 -10.26 -5.68 -7.96
CA GLU A 130 -10.49 -4.24 -8.13
C GLU A 130 -9.38 -3.62 -8.99
N VAL A 131 -9.77 -2.80 -9.97
CA VAL A 131 -8.82 -2.00 -10.74
C VAL A 131 -8.70 -0.63 -10.09
N ILE A 132 -7.52 -0.33 -9.55
CA ILE A 132 -7.26 0.94 -8.86
C ILE A 132 -7.30 2.10 -9.86
N ALA A 133 -7.98 3.18 -9.48
CA ALA A 133 -8.00 4.43 -10.22
C ALA A 133 -7.70 5.61 -9.29
N ILE A 134 -7.27 6.72 -9.88
CA ILE A 134 -6.97 7.97 -9.18
C ILE A 134 -7.97 9.03 -9.60
N PRO A 135 -8.68 9.71 -8.69
CA PRO A 135 -9.66 10.71 -9.06
C PRO A 135 -8.97 11.98 -9.61
N ALA A 136 -9.64 12.68 -10.50
CA ALA A 136 -9.26 14.04 -10.90
C ALA A 136 -9.40 15.01 -9.73
N ASN A 137 -8.65 16.12 -9.77
CA ASN A 137 -8.87 17.28 -8.90
C ASN A 137 -9.89 18.27 -9.49
N PHE A 138 -10.75 17.79 -10.39
CA PHE A 138 -11.80 18.57 -11.04
C PHE A 138 -13.01 17.70 -11.29
N GLY A 139 -14.18 18.33 -11.42
CA GLY A 139 -15.46 17.61 -11.42
C GLY A 139 -15.76 16.96 -10.06
N PRO A 140 -16.93 16.34 -9.91
CA PRO A 140 -17.28 15.65 -8.67
C PRO A 140 -16.46 14.36 -8.50
N CYS A 141 -16.40 13.86 -7.26
CA CYS A 141 -15.88 12.52 -6.95
C CYS A 141 -16.88 11.77 -6.07
N HIS A 142 -17.60 10.84 -6.69
CA HIS A 142 -18.57 9.96 -6.06
C HIS A 142 -18.58 8.62 -6.78
N SER A 143 -19.08 7.59 -6.09
CA SER A 143 -19.29 6.28 -6.67
C SER A 143 -20.23 6.35 -7.86
N VAL A 144 -20.03 5.46 -8.83
CA VAL A 144 -20.87 5.31 -10.03
C VAL A 144 -21.46 3.92 -9.97
N ALA A 145 -22.79 3.84 -9.94
CA ALA A 145 -23.50 2.57 -9.90
C ALA A 145 -23.24 1.72 -11.16
N ASP A 146 -23.53 0.42 -11.06
CA ASP A 146 -23.33 -0.54 -12.15
C ASP A 146 -23.99 -0.07 -13.46
N CYS A 147 -23.16 0.15 -14.47
CA CYS A 147 -23.58 0.59 -15.80
C CYS A 147 -22.63 0.04 -16.87
N THR A 148 -22.97 0.28 -18.14
CA THR A 148 -22.14 -0.16 -19.27
C THR A 148 -20.81 0.61 -19.26
N ILE A 149 -19.73 -0.08 -19.60
CA ILE A 149 -18.41 0.49 -19.83
C ILE A 149 -18.09 0.38 -21.32
N VAL A 150 -17.71 1.50 -21.94
CA VAL A 150 -17.43 1.56 -23.38
C VAL A 150 -16.11 2.25 -23.66
N LEU A 151 -15.44 1.85 -24.74
CA LEU A 151 -14.33 2.63 -25.29
C LEU A 151 -14.91 3.82 -26.06
N GLY A 152 -14.33 5.01 -25.86
CA GLY A 152 -14.61 6.13 -26.76
C GLY A 152 -14.10 5.84 -28.17
N ASP A 153 -14.80 6.34 -29.19
CA ASP A 153 -14.35 6.31 -30.57
C ASP A 153 -14.45 7.73 -31.17
N PRO A 154 -13.34 8.45 -31.42
CA PRO A 154 -11.97 8.01 -31.18
C PRO A 154 -11.63 7.89 -29.69
N ILE A 155 -10.77 6.93 -29.36
CA ILE A 155 -10.38 6.62 -27.97
C ILE A 155 -9.61 7.76 -27.30
N ASP A 156 -8.98 8.63 -28.08
CA ASP A 156 -8.32 9.82 -27.55
C ASP A 156 -9.29 10.92 -27.09
N GLY A 157 -10.59 10.85 -27.39
CA GLY A 157 -11.57 11.87 -27.00
C GLY A 157 -11.22 13.30 -27.44
N ALA A 158 -10.40 13.46 -28.49
CA ALA A 158 -10.03 14.77 -29.05
C ALA A 158 -11.15 15.36 -29.91
N GLN A 159 -11.97 14.49 -30.49
CA GLN A 159 -13.11 14.84 -31.35
C GLN A 159 -14.43 14.34 -30.75
N ASN A 160 -15.55 14.64 -31.41
CA ASN A 160 -16.85 14.10 -31.01
C ASN A 160 -16.87 12.58 -31.21
N PHE A 161 -17.53 11.86 -30.30
CA PHE A 161 -17.58 10.40 -30.38
C PHE A 161 -18.45 9.91 -31.53
N ALA A 162 -17.88 9.13 -32.45
CA ALA A 162 -18.61 8.41 -33.49
C ALA A 162 -19.63 7.43 -32.89
N ASN A 163 -19.30 6.86 -31.73
CA ASN A 163 -20.17 5.95 -30.97
C ASN A 163 -20.95 6.65 -29.84
N ALA A 164 -21.35 7.92 -30.02
CA ALA A 164 -22.04 8.70 -28.98
C ALA A 164 -23.30 8.03 -28.39
N SER A 165 -24.01 7.21 -29.16
CA SER A 165 -25.16 6.44 -28.67
C SER A 165 -24.79 5.41 -27.60
N LEU A 166 -23.60 4.81 -27.70
CA LEU A 166 -23.07 3.87 -26.71
C LEU A 166 -22.48 4.59 -25.50
N VAL A 167 -21.93 5.79 -25.71
CA VAL A 167 -21.36 6.65 -24.65
C VAL A 167 -22.45 7.14 -23.69
N LYS A 168 -23.64 7.44 -24.21
CA LYS A 168 -24.76 7.94 -23.40
C LYS A 168 -25.16 6.93 -22.30
N GLY A 169 -25.09 7.36 -21.04
CA GLY A 169 -25.43 6.54 -19.86
C GLY A 169 -24.33 5.54 -19.45
N SER A 170 -23.13 5.65 -20.00
CA SER A 170 -22.02 4.71 -19.77
C SER A 170 -20.82 5.36 -19.06
N ILE A 171 -19.95 4.53 -18.48
CA ILE A 171 -18.58 4.92 -18.15
C ILE A 171 -17.77 4.84 -19.44
N VAL A 172 -17.21 5.95 -19.89
CA VAL A 172 -16.37 5.97 -21.10
C VAL A 172 -14.89 5.89 -20.74
N VAL A 173 -14.19 5.00 -21.42
CA VAL A 173 -12.74 4.79 -21.29
C VAL A 173 -12.02 5.46 -22.46
N LEU A 174 -11.02 6.29 -22.14
CA LEU A 174 -10.27 7.10 -23.09
C LEU A 174 -8.77 6.98 -22.85
N ASP A 175 -7.96 7.19 -23.88
CA ASP A 175 -6.50 7.26 -23.74
C ASP A 175 -6.06 8.68 -23.38
N ARG A 176 -4.95 8.81 -22.64
CA ARG A 176 -4.27 10.09 -22.41
C ARG A 176 -3.64 10.61 -23.70
N GLY A 177 -3.68 11.93 -23.89
CA GLY A 177 -2.99 12.63 -24.98
C GLY A 177 -3.95 13.46 -25.84
N ALA A 178 -3.44 14.06 -26.93
CA ALA A 178 -4.15 14.89 -27.92
C ALA A 178 -4.79 16.21 -27.42
N VAL A 179 -5.48 16.19 -26.29
CA VAL A 179 -6.20 17.32 -25.68
C VAL A 179 -6.08 17.29 -24.14
N THR A 180 -6.50 18.35 -23.46
CA THR A 180 -6.50 18.42 -21.99
C THR A 180 -7.47 17.39 -21.38
N PHE A 181 -7.23 16.99 -20.13
CA PHE A 181 -8.12 16.07 -19.41
C PHE A 181 -9.53 16.66 -19.28
N ALA A 182 -9.64 17.93 -18.90
CA ALA A 182 -10.91 18.63 -18.81
C ALA A 182 -11.68 18.59 -20.14
N GLN A 183 -11.03 18.84 -21.28
CA GLN A 183 -11.69 18.75 -22.60
C GLN A 183 -12.22 17.36 -22.92
N LYS A 184 -11.50 16.28 -22.58
CA LYS A 184 -11.99 14.90 -22.75
C LYS A 184 -13.28 14.69 -21.97
N VAL A 185 -13.28 15.10 -20.70
CA VAL A 185 -14.44 14.94 -19.81
C VAL A 185 -15.62 15.81 -20.24
N ILE A 186 -15.36 17.05 -20.71
CA ILE A 186 -16.40 17.91 -21.28
C ILE A 186 -17.06 17.24 -22.50
N ARG A 187 -16.28 16.63 -23.40
CA ARG A 187 -16.83 15.92 -24.56
C ARG A 187 -17.62 14.68 -24.16
N ALA A 188 -17.12 13.90 -23.21
CA ALA A 188 -17.83 12.75 -22.66
C ALA A 188 -19.16 13.14 -22.02
N GLN A 189 -19.16 14.20 -21.21
CA GLN A 189 -20.38 14.74 -20.59
C GLN A 189 -21.38 15.22 -21.64
N LYS A 190 -20.92 15.92 -22.68
CA LYS A 190 -21.79 16.35 -23.80
C LYS A 190 -22.41 15.17 -24.55
N ALA A 191 -21.70 14.05 -24.65
CA ALA A 191 -22.22 12.80 -25.21
C ALA A 191 -23.12 12.01 -24.23
N GLY A 192 -23.26 12.49 -22.98
CA GLY A 192 -24.11 11.90 -21.96
C GLY A 192 -23.46 10.76 -21.17
N ALA A 193 -22.12 10.66 -21.15
CA ALA A 193 -21.42 9.74 -20.27
C ALA A 193 -21.74 10.02 -18.80
N VAL A 194 -21.73 9.00 -17.95
CA VAL A 194 -21.93 9.15 -16.51
C VAL A 194 -20.62 9.29 -15.74
N ALA A 195 -19.50 8.84 -16.31
CA ALA A 195 -18.15 9.02 -15.79
C ALA A 195 -17.10 8.79 -16.88
N VAL A 196 -15.86 9.19 -16.60
CA VAL A 196 -14.72 8.99 -17.51
C VAL A 196 -13.58 8.28 -16.80
N ILE A 197 -13.01 7.27 -17.45
CA ILE A 197 -11.74 6.64 -17.06
C ILE A 197 -10.71 6.97 -18.13
N ILE A 198 -9.59 7.57 -17.73
CA ILE A 198 -8.48 7.93 -18.62
C ILE A 198 -7.32 6.98 -18.38
N ILE A 199 -6.87 6.31 -19.43
CA ILE A 199 -5.74 5.39 -19.41
C ILE A 199 -4.44 6.17 -19.59
N GLN A 200 -3.55 6.02 -18.62
CA GLN A 200 -2.21 6.58 -18.69
C GLN A 200 -1.38 5.86 -19.78
N ASN A 201 -0.50 6.59 -20.46
CA ASN A 201 0.35 6.08 -21.54
C ASN A 201 1.86 5.98 -21.18
N VAL A 202 2.21 6.28 -19.93
CA VAL A 202 3.57 6.15 -19.39
C VAL A 202 3.53 5.30 -18.14
N ASP A 203 4.54 4.44 -17.96
CA ASP A 203 4.66 3.56 -16.79
C ASP A 203 5.20 4.31 -15.55
N VAL A 204 4.49 5.37 -15.19
CA VAL A 204 4.72 6.14 -13.97
C VAL A 204 3.40 6.13 -13.20
N TRP A 205 3.49 6.03 -11.87
CA TRP A 205 2.31 6.03 -11.01
C TRP A 205 1.37 7.18 -11.40
N PRO A 206 0.05 6.95 -11.51
CA PRO A 206 -0.85 7.97 -12.02
C PRO A 206 -0.81 9.19 -11.10
N TYR A 207 -0.43 10.34 -11.66
CA TYR A 207 -0.53 11.61 -10.97
C TYR A 207 -1.98 12.10 -11.02
N THR A 208 -2.36 12.92 -10.05
CA THR A 208 -3.68 13.54 -10.00
C THR A 208 -3.93 14.37 -11.27
N MET A 209 -5.01 14.08 -11.99
CA MET A 209 -5.38 14.89 -13.15
C MET A 209 -5.80 16.30 -12.70
N THR A 210 -5.10 17.33 -13.19
CA THR A 210 -5.39 18.74 -12.88
C THR A 210 -5.98 19.45 -14.09
N ASP A 211 -6.82 20.45 -13.83
CA ASP A 211 -7.33 21.36 -14.85
C ASP A 211 -6.29 22.45 -15.16
N SER A 212 -5.45 22.19 -16.17
CA SER A 212 -4.36 23.10 -16.53
C SER A 212 -4.82 24.40 -17.21
N LYS A 213 -6.09 24.50 -17.62
CA LYS A 213 -6.61 25.64 -18.40
C LYS A 213 -7.84 26.31 -17.79
N GLY A 214 -8.34 25.84 -16.65
CA GLY A 214 -9.55 26.38 -16.02
C GLY A 214 -10.83 26.04 -16.79
N GLU A 215 -10.84 24.94 -17.54
CA GLU A 215 -11.96 24.52 -18.41
C GLU A 215 -13.03 23.72 -17.65
N SER A 216 -12.77 23.31 -16.41
CA SER A 216 -13.54 22.31 -15.68
C SER A 216 -14.78 22.82 -14.94
N ALA A 217 -15.04 24.13 -14.92
CA ALA A 217 -16.09 24.73 -14.10
C ALA A 217 -17.51 24.16 -14.33
N GLY A 218 -17.80 23.62 -15.51
CA GLY A 218 -19.10 23.02 -15.86
C GLY A 218 -19.16 21.49 -15.77
N LEU A 219 -18.13 20.83 -15.24
CA LEU A 219 -18.09 19.37 -15.16
C LEU A 219 -18.91 18.85 -13.98
N THR A 220 -19.88 18.00 -14.30
CA THR A 220 -20.82 17.37 -13.37
C THR A 220 -20.67 15.84 -13.32
N ILE A 221 -19.73 15.28 -14.08
CA ILE A 221 -19.43 13.84 -14.06
C ILE A 221 -18.04 13.59 -13.49
N PRO A 222 -17.84 12.51 -12.74
CA PRO A 222 -16.55 12.17 -12.17
C PRO A 222 -15.58 11.66 -13.25
N ALA A 223 -14.29 11.95 -13.03
CA ALA A 223 -13.21 11.53 -13.90
C ALA A 223 -12.09 10.87 -13.09
N PHE A 224 -11.59 9.76 -13.60
CA PHE A 224 -10.59 8.92 -12.95
C PHE A 224 -9.47 8.55 -13.92
N MET A 225 -8.28 8.28 -13.40
CA MET A 225 -7.13 7.82 -14.17
C MET A 225 -6.72 6.41 -13.74
N MET A 226 -6.43 5.52 -14.69
CA MET A 226 -5.80 4.23 -14.44
C MET A 226 -4.34 4.24 -14.89
N SER A 227 -3.51 3.43 -14.22
CA SER A 227 -2.11 3.21 -14.63
C SER A 227 -2.03 2.60 -16.03
N MET A 228 -0.91 2.80 -16.72
CA MET A 228 -0.69 2.22 -18.05
C MET A 228 -0.78 0.69 -18.00
N LYS A 229 -0.14 0.07 -17.01
CA LYS A 229 -0.09 -1.40 -16.85
C LYS A 229 -1.48 -2.01 -16.65
N GLN A 230 -2.31 -1.45 -15.77
CA GLN A 230 -3.67 -1.94 -15.56
C GLN A 230 -4.59 -1.56 -16.71
N GLY A 231 -4.46 -0.34 -17.21
CA GLY A 231 -5.29 0.23 -18.26
C GLY A 231 -5.13 -0.46 -19.61
N GLN A 232 -3.93 -0.91 -19.98
CA GLN A 232 -3.73 -1.66 -21.23
C GLN A 232 -4.52 -2.97 -21.24
N GLY A 233 -4.39 -3.77 -20.17
CA GLY A 233 -5.17 -5.01 -20.03
C GLY A 233 -6.67 -4.75 -19.98
N PHE A 234 -7.08 -3.63 -19.38
CA PHE A 234 -8.48 -3.20 -19.34
C PHE A 234 -9.03 -2.84 -20.73
N VAL A 235 -8.29 -2.06 -21.51
CA VAL A 235 -8.66 -1.68 -22.89
C VAL A 235 -8.71 -2.92 -23.79
N ASP A 236 -7.73 -3.82 -23.69
CA ASP A 236 -7.70 -5.04 -24.49
C ASP A 236 -8.88 -5.97 -24.16
N PHE A 237 -9.24 -6.07 -22.88
CA PHE A 237 -10.45 -6.76 -22.45
C PHE A 237 -11.70 -6.16 -23.11
N LEU A 238 -11.89 -4.83 -23.04
CA LEU A 238 -13.04 -4.16 -23.67
C LEU A 238 -13.09 -4.40 -25.19
N ARG A 239 -11.94 -4.29 -25.88
CA ARG A 239 -11.85 -4.58 -27.32
C ARG A 239 -12.26 -6.01 -27.66
N SER A 240 -11.83 -6.99 -26.85
CA SER A 240 -12.20 -8.40 -27.05
C SER A 240 -13.70 -8.66 -26.89
N LYS A 241 -14.41 -7.84 -26.11
CA LYS A 241 -15.86 -7.96 -25.91
C LYS A 241 -16.66 -7.26 -26.99
N LEU A 242 -16.13 -6.18 -27.57
CA LEU A 242 -16.71 -5.52 -28.74
C LEU A 242 -16.79 -6.47 -29.95
N THR A 243 -15.77 -7.30 -30.19
CA THR A 243 -15.79 -8.29 -31.30
C THR A 243 -16.87 -9.36 -31.11
N THR A 244 -17.24 -9.65 -29.86
CA THR A 244 -18.28 -10.63 -29.50
C THR A 244 -19.65 -9.97 -29.31
N SER A 245 -19.78 -8.65 -29.54
CA SER A 245 -21.00 -7.86 -29.27
C SER A 245 -21.53 -8.01 -27.84
N GLN A 246 -20.64 -8.30 -26.88
CA GLN A 246 -21.00 -8.47 -25.47
C GLN A 246 -20.82 -7.13 -24.75
N ALA A 247 -21.89 -6.64 -24.11
CA ALA A 247 -21.81 -5.47 -23.25
C ALA A 247 -20.96 -5.78 -22.00
N VAL A 248 -20.02 -4.90 -21.68
CA VAL A 248 -19.26 -4.94 -20.43
C VAL A 248 -19.91 -4.01 -19.44
N ARG A 249 -20.13 -4.49 -18.22
CA ARG A 249 -20.71 -3.70 -17.13
C ARG A 249 -19.73 -3.63 -15.97
N GLY A 250 -19.88 -2.58 -15.17
CA GLY A 250 -19.14 -2.44 -13.93
C GLY A 250 -19.56 -1.17 -13.19
N GLU A 251 -18.98 -1.01 -12.02
CA GLU A 251 -19.21 0.11 -11.12
C GLU A 251 -17.88 0.74 -10.69
N ILE A 252 -17.96 1.97 -10.18
CA ILE A 252 -16.83 2.67 -9.58
C ILE A 252 -17.16 2.93 -8.12
N LEU A 253 -16.34 2.40 -7.21
CA LEU A 253 -16.44 2.65 -5.79
C LEU A 253 -15.44 3.72 -5.36
N VAL A 254 -15.95 4.77 -4.74
CA VAL A 254 -15.16 5.86 -4.15
C VAL A 254 -15.22 5.72 -2.63
N ARG A 255 -14.06 5.45 -2.00
CA ARG A 255 -13.91 5.33 -0.56
C ARG A 255 -13.23 6.58 -0.03
N LYS A 256 -13.99 7.44 0.65
CA LYS A 256 -13.53 8.78 1.07
C LYS A 256 -12.60 8.75 2.28
N ASP A 257 -12.75 7.77 3.14
CA ASP A 257 -12.02 7.67 4.41
C ASP A 257 -10.98 6.55 4.37
N ALA A 258 -10.54 6.16 3.16
CA ALA A 258 -9.75 4.94 2.97
C ALA A 258 -8.26 5.07 3.34
N ARG A 259 -7.80 6.27 3.71
CA ARG A 259 -6.38 6.53 3.97
C ARG A 259 -6.15 7.01 5.39
N GLU A 260 -5.82 6.06 6.25
CA GLU A 260 -5.31 6.29 7.59
C GLU A 260 -3.78 6.31 7.59
N CYS A 261 -3.19 7.20 8.38
CA CYS A 261 -1.76 7.18 8.62
C CYS A 261 -1.44 6.01 9.57
N VAL A 262 -0.72 4.99 9.09
CA VAL A 262 -0.39 3.80 9.90
C VAL A 262 0.46 4.08 11.15
N ILE A 263 1.06 5.27 11.25
CA ILE A 263 1.88 5.67 12.41
C ILE A 263 0.98 6.07 13.58
N CYS A 264 -0.04 6.90 13.33
CA CYS A 264 -0.94 7.42 14.37
C CYS A 264 -2.34 6.79 14.34
N GLN A 265 -2.66 6.02 13.31
CA GLN A 265 -3.97 5.40 13.05
C GLN A 265 -5.11 6.43 12.97
N VAL A 266 -4.79 7.62 12.45
CA VAL A 266 -5.76 8.70 12.21
C VAL A 266 -5.90 8.94 10.72
N GLU A 267 -7.11 9.30 10.31
CA GLU A 267 -7.44 9.67 8.93
C GLU A 267 -6.55 10.82 8.41
N MET A 268 -6.09 10.70 7.17
CA MET A 268 -5.44 11.78 6.43
C MET A 268 -6.50 12.55 5.64
N ALA A 269 -7.17 13.51 6.28
CA ALA A 269 -8.24 14.29 5.66
C ALA A 269 -7.72 15.37 4.69
N ILE A 270 -8.60 15.83 3.78
CA ILE A 270 -8.29 16.93 2.85
C ILE A 270 -7.87 18.18 3.64
N GLY A 271 -6.79 18.84 3.20
CA GLY A 271 -6.24 20.01 3.87
C GLY A 271 -5.15 19.70 4.91
N MET A 272 -4.97 18.44 5.31
CA MET A 272 -3.88 18.04 6.21
C MET A 272 -2.54 17.99 5.46
N GLN A 273 -1.43 18.22 6.17
CA GLN A 273 -0.10 18.03 5.59
C GLN A 273 0.28 16.55 5.58
N VAL A 274 0.57 16.04 4.39
CA VAL A 274 1.01 14.66 4.19
C VAL A 274 2.33 14.63 3.44
N THR A 275 3.13 13.61 3.71
CA THR A 275 4.42 13.40 3.07
C THR A 275 4.41 12.05 2.38
N ARG A 276 4.86 12.04 1.11
CA ARG A 276 4.96 10.82 0.32
C ARG A 276 6.38 10.31 0.29
N MET A 277 6.54 9.03 0.60
CA MET A 277 7.80 8.32 0.47
C MET A 277 8.18 8.09 -0.99
N PRO A 278 9.47 7.83 -1.31
CA PRO A 278 9.87 7.42 -2.67
C PRO A 278 9.14 6.16 -3.14
N CYS A 279 8.82 5.26 -2.20
CA CYS A 279 7.98 4.08 -2.41
C CYS A 279 6.47 4.38 -2.51
N GLN A 280 6.08 5.65 -2.62
CA GLN A 280 4.71 6.17 -2.78
C GLN A 280 3.74 6.03 -1.60
N HIS A 281 4.16 5.44 -0.47
CA HIS A 281 3.36 5.40 0.74
C HIS A 281 3.20 6.81 1.36
N LEU A 282 2.00 7.10 1.86
CA LEU A 282 1.60 8.39 2.42
C LEU A 282 1.41 8.32 3.93
N PHE A 283 1.81 9.39 4.62
CA PHE A 283 1.72 9.56 6.06
C PHE A 283 1.45 11.04 6.38
N HIS A 284 0.91 11.36 7.55
CA HIS A 284 0.97 12.75 8.04
C HIS A 284 2.43 13.18 8.12
N THR A 285 2.72 14.41 7.68
CA THR A 285 4.09 14.94 7.64
C THR A 285 4.76 14.85 9.00
N ASP A 286 4.06 15.29 10.06
CA ASP A 286 4.61 15.29 11.42
C ASP A 286 4.89 13.88 11.94
N CYS A 287 3.97 12.93 11.69
CA CYS A 287 4.14 11.54 12.11
C CYS A 287 5.36 10.90 11.45
N LEU A 288 5.54 11.14 10.14
CA LEU A 288 6.67 10.60 9.40
C LEU A 288 7.99 11.27 9.81
N HIS A 289 7.98 12.56 10.11
CA HIS A 289 9.16 13.27 10.59
C HIS A 289 9.61 12.77 11.98
N GLU A 290 8.67 12.51 12.90
CA GLU A 290 8.99 11.87 14.19
C GLU A 290 9.56 10.46 14.00
N TRP A 291 8.98 9.68 13.09
CA TRP A 291 9.50 8.35 12.73
C TRP A 291 10.95 8.42 12.23
N PHE A 292 11.31 9.45 11.46
CA PHE A 292 12.65 9.61 10.91
C PHE A 292 13.73 10.04 11.90
N LYS A 293 13.35 10.46 13.11
CA LYS A 293 14.33 10.72 14.18
C LYS A 293 14.98 9.45 14.72
N VAL A 294 14.34 8.30 14.54
CA VAL A 294 14.78 7.02 15.09
C VAL A 294 15.08 5.96 14.04
N GLY A 295 14.72 6.20 12.77
CA GLY A 295 15.00 5.29 11.66
C GLY A 295 14.99 6.02 10.32
N ASN A 296 15.28 5.32 9.24
CA ASN A 296 15.34 5.87 7.88
C ASN A 296 14.50 5.08 6.88
N SER A 297 13.57 4.23 7.33
CA SER A 297 12.79 3.34 6.48
C SER A 297 11.30 3.64 6.51
N CYS A 298 10.62 3.34 5.40
CA CYS A 298 9.17 3.43 5.29
C CYS A 298 8.47 2.49 6.29
N PRO A 299 7.52 2.97 7.11
CA PRO A 299 6.78 2.13 8.06
C PRO A 299 6.01 0.95 7.43
N ILE A 300 5.63 1.06 6.15
CA ILE A 300 4.83 0.05 5.45
C ILE A 300 5.70 -1.00 4.76
N CYS A 301 6.68 -0.56 3.96
CA CYS A 301 7.45 -1.45 3.07
C CYS A 301 8.94 -1.51 3.37
N ARG A 302 9.41 -0.78 4.39
CA ARG A 302 10.81 -0.71 4.84
C ARG A 302 11.82 -0.20 3.80
N VAL A 303 11.37 0.34 2.67
CA VAL A 303 12.25 1.06 1.73
C VAL A 303 12.95 2.21 2.47
N GLU A 304 14.27 2.23 2.40
CA GLU A 304 15.12 3.18 3.09
C GLU A 304 15.36 4.48 2.31
N ILE A 305 15.61 5.55 3.05
CA ILE A 305 16.14 6.83 2.55
C ILE A 305 17.53 7.08 3.15
N PRO A 306 18.36 7.96 2.56
CA PRO A 306 19.71 8.21 3.06
C PRO A 306 19.73 8.59 4.55
N ALA A 307 20.44 7.81 5.35
CA ALA A 307 20.64 8.03 6.77
C ALA A 307 21.61 9.17 7.08
N GLU A 308 21.55 9.73 8.29
CA GLU A 308 22.58 10.65 8.79
C GLU A 308 23.94 9.96 8.80
N ARG A 309 24.95 10.63 8.24
CA ARG A 309 26.33 10.15 8.36
C ARG A 309 26.80 10.44 9.78
N PRO A 310 27.31 9.45 10.53
CA PRO A 310 27.99 9.74 11.79
C PRO A 310 29.17 10.66 11.50
N SER A 311 29.28 11.74 12.28
CA SER A 311 30.40 12.67 12.22
C SER A 311 31.65 12.00 12.80
N HIS A 312 32.26 11.07 12.07
CA HIS A 312 33.61 10.63 12.37
C HIS A 312 34.60 11.63 11.79
N SER A 313 35.49 12.09 12.67
CA SER A 313 36.62 13.01 12.46
C SER A 313 37.27 12.90 11.07
N ALA A 314 37.69 14.05 10.55
CA ALA A 314 38.27 14.32 9.23
C ALA A 314 39.57 13.56 8.83
N THR A 315 39.79 12.32 9.29
CA THR A 315 41.02 11.56 9.04
C THR A 315 40.84 10.41 8.06
N SER A 316 39.62 10.00 7.74
CA SER A 316 39.34 8.89 6.80
C SER A 316 38.99 9.34 5.36
N ALA A 317 38.91 10.65 5.10
CA ALA A 317 38.64 11.21 3.78
C ALA A 317 39.77 10.96 2.76
N LEU A 318 41.00 10.68 3.22
CA LEU A 318 42.13 10.41 2.32
C LEU A 318 42.09 8.99 1.70
N ASN A 319 41.37 8.04 2.29
CA ASN A 319 41.42 6.63 1.86
C ASN A 319 40.20 6.18 1.03
N ALA A 320 39.20 7.04 0.84
CA ALA A 320 38.03 6.75 0.00
C ALA A 320 38.21 7.24 -1.45
N GLN A 321 39.08 8.23 -1.67
CA GLN A 321 39.33 8.78 -3.00
C GLN A 321 40.11 7.83 -3.92
N GLU A 322 40.80 6.82 -3.35
CA GLU A 322 41.52 5.80 -4.12
C GLU A 322 40.64 4.64 -4.61
N ARG A 323 39.38 4.52 -4.14
CA ARG A 323 38.53 3.35 -4.44
C ARG A 323 37.40 3.57 -5.44
N GLY A 324 37.39 4.68 -6.18
CA GLY A 324 36.65 4.79 -7.46
C GLY A 324 35.13 4.56 -7.46
N ASP A 325 34.49 4.31 -6.33
CA ASP A 325 33.09 3.91 -6.27
C ASP A 325 32.23 5.10 -5.86
N PHE A 326 31.75 5.91 -6.81
CA PHE A 326 30.45 6.63 -6.73
C PHE A 326 30.21 7.38 -8.05
N ALA A 327 29.52 6.74 -9.00
CA ALA A 327 28.94 7.40 -10.16
C ALA A 327 27.40 7.21 -10.15
N TRP A 328 26.71 8.12 -9.46
CA TRP A 328 25.26 8.31 -9.51
C TRP A 328 24.82 9.11 -10.77
N SER A 329 25.72 9.32 -11.74
CA SER A 329 25.48 10.20 -12.90
C SER A 329 24.68 9.59 -14.04
N ASP A 330 24.43 8.26 -14.05
CA ASP A 330 24.02 7.57 -15.28
C ASP A 330 22.51 7.25 -15.37
N TRP A 331 21.68 7.82 -14.48
CA TRP A 331 20.22 7.59 -14.46
C TRP A 331 19.37 8.76 -14.98
N PHE A 332 19.99 9.88 -15.36
CA PHE A 332 19.30 11.03 -15.95
C PHE A 332 20.02 11.55 -17.20
N GLY A 333 20.21 10.65 -18.18
CA GLY A 333 20.61 10.97 -19.54
C GLY A 333 19.60 10.41 -20.54
#